data_AF-A0A973HXK9-F1
#
_entry.id   AF-A0A973HXK9-F1
#
_cell.length_a   1.000
_cell.length_b   1.000
_cell.length_c   1.000
_cell.angle_alpha   90.00
_cell.angle_beta   90.00
_cell.angle_gamma   90.00
#
_symmetry.space_group_name_H-M   'P 1'
#
loop_
_entity.id
_entity.type
_entity.pdbx_description
1 polymer ?
#
loop_
_entity_poly.entity_id
_entity_poly.type
_entity_poly.pdbx_seq_one_letter_code
_entity_poly.pdbx_strand_id
1 'polypeptide(L)'
;MAPIGSLVESPINLSCAQSANGVALNWANPVTYDEVLLERNGLPYATLAGDTTSFEDTAVAAGDYGYGVRGVLAGDASIAETCSVTVAELSLRLDDITGIAGQATLSMPLLASFSAPVEAYDISVQLPGDLLDVNDVTVDGTVAGTLGAEQVLVDVGDTATGYITAQIVMDAGPPFAGQEIPVGDDQPILLFDFAVAATGFVDGETRELNFVDGLGPDLVDNLVILDGTAYAPGVVGATITFLEQPIFVRGDCNFDSTVNLADVIFGLTYLFAGGVVPQCMKACDTNDTGSVNLADMIYFLNTLFVPGSPPIPPPTGTAGPDPTPDSLPCA
;
A
#
# COMPACT_ATOMS: atom_id res chain seq x y z
N MET A 1 61.14 29.05 11.99
CA MET A 1 60.32 27.88 12.36
C MET A 1 58.92 28.40 12.58
N ALA A 2 57.98 28.04 11.70
CA ALA A 2 56.57 28.21 12.01
C ALA A 2 56.24 27.33 13.23
N PRO A 3 55.34 27.75 14.14
CA PRO A 3 54.90 26.85 15.18
C PRO A 3 54.28 25.63 14.49
N ILE A 4 54.71 24.45 14.92
CA ILE A 4 54.07 23.19 14.55
C ILE A 4 52.66 23.33 15.13
N GLY A 5 51.66 23.53 14.25
CA GLY A 5 50.28 23.77 14.66
C GLY A 5 49.87 22.72 15.67
N SER A 6 49.28 23.19 16.77
CA SER A 6 48.67 22.31 17.77
C SER A 6 47.71 21.37 17.04
N LEU A 7 48.09 20.10 16.88
CA LEU A 7 47.20 19.08 16.38
C LEU A 7 46.25 18.76 17.54
N VAL A 8 45.11 19.45 17.58
CA VAL A 8 44.03 19.13 18.49
C VAL A 8 43.69 17.64 18.29
N GLU A 9 43.71 16.87 19.37
CA GLU A 9 43.44 15.44 19.32
C GLU A 9 42.01 15.22 18.83
N SER A 10 41.82 14.32 17.87
CA SER A 10 40.51 14.07 17.28
C SER A 10 39.62 13.24 18.19
N PRO A 11 38.28 13.42 18.10
CA PRO A 11 37.33 12.39 18.51
C PRO A 11 37.72 11.04 17.89
N ILE A 12 37.40 9.94 18.57
CA ILE A 12 37.78 8.59 18.14
C ILE A 12 36.57 7.66 18.18
N ASN A 13 36.64 6.57 17.41
CA ASN A 13 35.61 5.52 17.35
C ASN A 13 34.24 6.08 16.96
N LEU A 14 34.20 7.01 15.99
CA LEU A 14 32.92 7.46 15.45
C LEU A 14 32.22 6.29 14.77
N SER A 15 31.00 6.04 15.18
CA SER A 15 30.08 5.09 14.57
C SER A 15 28.81 5.82 14.14
N CYS A 16 28.26 5.42 13.00
CA CYS A 16 26.94 5.82 12.54
C CYS A 16 26.13 4.58 12.16
N ALA A 17 24.86 4.57 12.58
CA ALA A 17 23.91 3.53 12.23
C ALA A 17 22.53 4.16 12.04
N GLN A 18 21.73 3.58 11.14
CA GLN A 18 20.33 3.96 11.01
C GLN A 18 19.61 3.67 12.33
N SER A 19 18.94 4.68 12.89
CA SER A 19 18.09 4.57 14.07
C SER A 19 16.62 4.68 13.68
N ALA A 20 15.72 4.37 14.61
CA ALA A 20 14.28 4.50 14.40
C ALA A 20 13.84 5.91 13.94
N ASN A 21 14.63 6.95 14.25
CA ASN A 21 14.32 8.35 13.92
C ASN A 21 15.23 8.97 12.87
N GLY A 22 16.19 8.22 12.29
CA GLY A 22 17.17 8.76 11.34
C GLY A 22 18.53 8.07 11.45
N VAL A 23 19.58 8.80 11.87
CA VAL A 23 20.94 8.26 12.05
C VAL A 23 21.47 8.59 13.44
N ALA A 24 21.82 7.56 14.22
CA ALA A 24 22.50 7.71 15.49
C ALA A 24 24.02 7.73 15.31
N LEU A 25 24.67 8.74 15.89
CA LEU A 25 26.12 8.93 15.92
C LEU A 25 26.63 8.75 17.34
N ASN A 26 27.69 7.95 17.51
CA ASN A 26 28.37 7.77 18.80
C ASN A 26 29.88 7.81 18.61
N TRP A 27 30.58 8.53 19.49
CA TRP A 27 32.04 8.65 19.48
C TRP A 27 32.59 8.82 20.90
N ALA A 28 33.92 8.86 21.03
CA ALA A 28 34.58 9.19 22.29
C ALA A 28 35.48 10.41 22.14
N ASN A 29 35.49 11.27 23.16
CA ASN A 29 36.36 12.44 23.23
C ASN A 29 37.58 12.08 24.10
N PRO A 30 38.81 12.03 23.54
CA PRO A 30 40.02 11.77 24.32
C PRO A 30 40.41 12.94 25.25
N VAL A 31 39.94 14.14 24.93
CA VAL A 31 40.11 15.37 25.72
C VAL A 31 38.79 16.12 25.81
N THR A 32 38.67 17.05 26.76
CA THR A 32 37.53 17.98 26.81
C THR A 32 37.75 19.10 25.80
N TYR A 33 36.80 19.26 24.87
CA TYR A 33 36.82 20.32 23.87
C TYR A 33 36.09 21.57 24.38
N ASP A 34 36.30 22.70 23.70
CA ASP A 34 35.44 23.89 23.86
C ASP A 34 34.10 23.66 23.14
N GLU A 35 34.16 23.05 21.95
CA GLU A 35 33.00 22.65 21.15
C GLU A 35 33.32 21.42 20.28
N VAL A 36 32.27 20.72 19.85
CA VAL A 36 32.36 19.63 18.87
C VAL A 36 31.65 20.06 17.59
N LEU A 37 32.32 19.96 16.45
CA LEU A 37 31.75 20.26 15.14
C LEU A 37 31.33 18.96 14.44
N LEU A 38 30.08 18.92 14.00
CA LEU A 38 29.50 17.83 13.22
C LEU A 38 29.42 18.23 11.75
N GLU A 39 29.91 17.35 10.88
CA GLU A 39 29.84 17.45 9.42
C GLU A 39 28.91 16.38 8.87
N ARG A 40 28.11 16.72 7.87
CA ARG A 40 27.29 15.79 7.07
C ARG A 40 27.66 15.96 5.60
N ASN A 41 28.03 14.86 4.95
CA ASN A 41 28.52 14.81 3.57
C ASN A 41 29.68 15.78 3.31
N GLY A 42 30.57 15.94 4.29
CA GLY A 42 31.73 16.84 4.24
C GLY A 42 31.40 18.33 4.38
N LEU A 43 30.15 18.69 4.68
CA LEU A 43 29.71 20.06 4.93
C LEU A 43 29.42 20.26 6.43
N PRO A 44 29.68 21.45 6.99
CA PRO A 44 29.28 21.77 8.36
C PRO A 44 27.77 21.59 8.56
N TYR A 45 27.39 20.89 9.63
CA TYR A 45 26.00 20.56 9.93
C TYR A 45 25.54 21.12 11.28
N ALA A 46 26.31 20.87 12.35
CA ALA A 46 25.98 21.36 13.69
C ALA A 46 27.22 21.67 14.53
N THR A 47 27.06 22.52 15.53
CA THR A 47 28.04 22.76 16.60
C THR A 47 27.41 22.35 17.93
N LEU A 48 28.10 21.47 18.64
CA LEU A 48 27.66 20.84 19.88
C LEU A 48 28.57 21.25 21.04
N ALA A 49 28.13 21.00 22.27
CA ALA A 49 28.96 21.23 23.45
C ALA A 49 30.23 20.35 23.40
N GLY A 50 31.33 20.85 23.94
CA GLY A 50 32.63 20.18 23.87
C GLY A 50 32.74 18.84 24.61
N ASP A 51 31.77 18.52 25.47
CA ASP A 51 31.64 17.24 26.18
C ASP A 51 30.65 16.27 25.51
N THR A 52 29.94 16.69 24.45
CA THR A 52 29.02 15.85 23.69
C THR A 52 29.77 14.67 23.06
N THR A 53 29.19 13.47 23.17
CA THR A 53 29.75 12.20 22.66
C THR A 53 28.77 11.40 21.80
N SER A 54 27.56 11.93 21.60
CA SER A 54 26.53 11.34 20.76
C SER A 54 25.67 12.42 20.11
N PHE A 55 25.08 12.09 18.97
CA PHE A 55 24.13 12.95 18.27
C PHE A 55 23.15 12.08 17.49
N GLU A 56 21.86 12.42 17.51
CA GLU A 56 20.87 11.77 16.67
C GLU A 56 20.42 12.74 15.59
N ASP A 57 20.63 12.32 14.35
CA ASP A 57 20.30 13.09 13.18
C ASP A 57 18.95 12.65 12.62
N THR A 58 17.91 13.43 12.92
CA THR A 58 16.52 13.06 12.60
C THR A 58 16.01 13.57 11.25
N ALA A 59 16.81 14.40 10.56
CA ALA A 59 16.45 14.98 9.27
C ALA A 59 17.13 14.22 8.12
N VAL A 60 16.93 12.91 8.06
CA VAL A 60 17.63 12.00 7.15
C VAL A 60 16.59 11.25 6.32
N ALA A 61 16.73 11.32 4.99
CA ALA A 61 15.93 10.52 4.06
C ALA A 61 16.67 9.23 3.72
N ALA A 62 16.06 8.34 2.95
CA ALA A 62 16.78 7.19 2.41
C ALA A 62 17.99 7.61 1.55
N GLY A 63 19.08 6.86 1.64
CA GLY A 63 20.30 7.08 0.87
C GLY A 63 21.58 7.00 1.69
N ASP A 64 22.70 7.34 1.05
CA ASP A 64 24.03 7.26 1.63
C ASP A 64 24.46 8.58 2.29
N TYR A 65 24.98 8.48 3.52
CA TYR A 65 25.46 9.61 4.29
C TYR A 65 26.86 9.35 4.83
N GLY A 66 27.72 10.37 4.71
CA GLY A 66 29.00 10.44 5.40
C GLY A 66 28.94 11.43 6.55
N TYR A 67 29.33 11.02 7.76
CA TYR A 67 29.42 11.89 8.92
C TYR A 67 30.87 12.13 9.32
N GLY A 68 31.15 13.31 9.84
CA GLY A 68 32.46 13.68 10.38
C GLY A 68 32.31 14.41 11.71
N VAL A 69 33.15 14.10 12.70
CA VAL A 69 33.16 14.79 13.99
C VAL A 69 34.56 15.35 14.25
N ARG A 70 34.63 16.64 14.62
CA ARG A 70 35.86 17.33 15.02
C ARG A 70 35.73 17.90 16.42
N GLY A 71 36.80 17.83 17.20
CA GLY A 71 36.91 18.58 18.45
C GLY A 71 37.59 19.92 18.21
N VAL A 72 37.14 20.97 18.86
CA VAL A 72 37.76 22.31 18.82
C VAL A 72 38.32 22.65 20.19
N LEU A 73 39.57 23.09 20.24
CA LEU A 73 40.23 23.51 21.46
C LEU A 73 41.03 24.79 21.22
N ALA A 74 40.80 25.81 22.03
CA ALA A 74 41.40 27.14 21.91
C ALA A 74 41.25 27.76 20.51
N GLY A 75 40.16 27.42 19.79
CA GLY A 75 39.84 27.91 18.45
C GLY A 75 40.46 27.13 17.29
N ASP A 76 41.29 26.11 17.56
CA ASP A 76 41.82 25.19 16.54
C ASP A 76 40.95 23.92 16.49
N ALA A 77 40.63 23.43 15.29
CA ALA A 77 39.86 22.20 15.09
C ALA A 77 40.77 20.99 14.79
N SER A 78 40.39 19.82 15.29
CA SER A 78 41.04 18.55 14.96
C SER A 78 40.79 18.13 13.50
N ILE A 79 41.47 17.07 13.04
CA ILE A 79 41.00 16.34 11.85
C ILE A 79 39.66 15.67 12.18
N ALA A 80 38.80 15.51 11.17
CA ALA A 80 37.52 14.83 11.35
C ALA A 80 37.75 13.32 11.48
N GLU A 81 37.16 12.73 12.50
CA GLU A 81 36.88 11.30 12.52
C GLU A 81 35.59 11.06 11.75
N THR A 82 35.57 10.09 10.85
CA THR A 82 34.47 9.93 9.88
C THR A 82 33.86 8.53 9.91
N CYS A 83 32.57 8.43 9.62
CA CYS A 83 31.88 7.17 9.36
C CYS A 83 30.90 7.34 8.19
N SER A 84 30.42 6.23 7.63
CA SER A 84 29.39 6.21 6.58
C SER A 84 28.25 5.28 6.93
N VAL A 85 27.03 5.64 6.56
CA VAL A 85 25.82 4.84 6.77
C VAL A 85 24.93 4.93 5.54
N THR A 86 24.27 3.83 5.20
CA THR A 86 23.18 3.79 4.22
C THR A 86 21.88 3.69 4.99
N VAL A 87 20.97 4.64 4.76
CA VAL A 87 19.62 4.63 5.32
C VAL A 87 18.71 3.96 4.31
N ALA A 88 18.08 2.86 4.73
CA ALA A 88 17.17 2.10 3.89
C ALA A 88 15.90 2.91 3.58
N GLU A 89 15.50 2.92 2.31
CA GLU A 89 14.14 3.22 1.89
C GLU A 89 13.20 2.12 2.34
N LEU A 90 12.20 2.52 3.14
CA LEU A 90 11.11 1.70 3.62
C LEU A 90 9.82 2.48 3.37
N SER A 91 9.00 2.02 2.43
CA SER A 91 7.73 2.68 2.13
C SER A 91 6.60 1.69 1.94
N LEU A 92 5.41 2.14 2.33
CA LEU A 92 4.14 1.44 2.20
C LEU A 92 3.18 2.33 1.44
N ARG A 93 2.44 1.74 0.50
CA ARG A 93 1.49 2.47 -0.35
C ARG A 93 0.24 1.64 -0.61
N LEU A 94 -0.88 2.34 -0.64
CA LEU A 94 -2.13 1.85 -1.19
C LEU A 94 -2.48 2.67 -2.43
N ASP A 95 -3.05 2.00 -3.43
CA ASP A 95 -3.49 2.65 -4.65
C ASP A 95 -4.96 3.02 -4.58
N ASP A 96 -5.29 4.15 -5.21
CA ASP A 96 -6.68 4.57 -5.39
C ASP A 96 -7.46 3.48 -6.13
N ILE A 97 -8.67 3.18 -5.64
CA ILE A 97 -9.53 2.14 -6.21
C ILE A 97 -10.98 2.61 -6.28
N THR A 98 -11.77 1.93 -7.09
CA THR A 98 -13.21 2.16 -7.22
C THR A 98 -13.99 0.96 -6.72
N GLY A 99 -14.89 1.18 -5.76
CA GLY A 99 -15.87 0.21 -5.29
C GLY A 99 -17.24 0.48 -5.90
N ILE A 100 -17.94 -0.57 -6.33
CA ILE A 100 -19.28 -0.46 -6.92
C ILE A 100 -20.30 -0.91 -5.88
N ALA A 101 -21.44 -0.21 -5.76
CA ALA A 101 -22.51 -0.57 -4.83
C ALA A 101 -22.82 -2.08 -4.86
N GLY A 102 -22.77 -2.76 -3.71
CA GLY A 102 -23.10 -4.18 -3.61
C GLY A 102 -22.06 -5.14 -4.18
N GLN A 103 -20.89 -4.65 -4.58
CA GLN A 103 -19.77 -5.49 -5.03
C GLN A 103 -19.34 -6.42 -3.90
N ALA A 104 -19.40 -7.73 -4.15
CA ALA A 104 -19.09 -8.74 -3.14
C ALA A 104 -17.59 -8.84 -2.81
N THR A 105 -16.72 -8.51 -3.76
CA THR A 105 -15.27 -8.57 -3.58
C THR A 105 -14.60 -7.40 -4.29
N LEU A 106 -13.98 -6.53 -3.50
CA LEU A 106 -13.08 -5.46 -3.91
C LEU A 106 -11.72 -5.76 -3.29
N SER A 107 -10.73 -6.11 -4.13
CA SER A 107 -9.40 -6.51 -3.67
C SER A 107 -8.42 -5.37 -3.81
N MET A 108 -7.67 -5.07 -2.75
CA MET A 108 -6.73 -3.96 -2.68
C MET A 108 -5.40 -4.42 -2.06
N PRO A 109 -4.31 -4.51 -2.83
CA PRO A 109 -3.01 -4.87 -2.30
C PRO A 109 -2.36 -3.70 -1.55
N LEU A 110 -1.75 -4.00 -0.41
CA LEU A 110 -0.76 -3.15 0.23
C LEU A 110 0.60 -3.39 -0.42
N LEU A 111 1.13 -2.34 -1.04
CA LEU A 111 2.40 -2.37 -1.75
C LEU A 111 3.53 -1.85 -0.85
N ALA A 112 4.68 -2.50 -0.92
CA ALA A 112 5.87 -2.10 -0.22
C ALA A 112 7.05 -1.89 -1.18
N SER A 113 7.84 -0.85 -0.94
CA SER A 113 9.15 -0.69 -1.58
C SER A 113 10.23 -0.64 -0.50
N PHE A 114 11.11 -1.64 -0.54
CA PHE A 114 12.16 -1.87 0.45
C PHE A 114 13.52 -1.95 -0.22
N SER A 115 14.48 -1.19 0.28
CA SER A 115 15.88 -1.22 -0.19
C SER A 115 16.81 -2.10 0.68
N ALA A 116 16.25 -2.70 1.73
CA ALA A 116 16.91 -3.70 2.58
C ALA A 116 15.94 -4.87 2.86
N PRO A 117 16.44 -6.09 3.14
CA PRO A 117 15.59 -7.22 3.53
C PRO A 117 14.83 -6.96 4.83
N VAL A 118 13.55 -7.33 4.89
CA VAL A 118 12.65 -7.06 6.04
C VAL A 118 12.25 -8.36 6.75
N GLU A 119 12.40 -8.39 8.08
CA GLU A 119 12.10 -9.56 8.92
C GLU A 119 10.62 -9.62 9.36
N ALA A 120 10.01 -8.45 9.57
CA ALA A 120 8.64 -8.31 10.03
C ALA A 120 8.08 -6.93 9.69
N TYR A 121 6.75 -6.79 9.71
CA TYR A 121 6.08 -5.52 9.55
C TYR A 121 4.75 -5.50 10.30
N ASP A 122 4.45 -4.35 10.88
CA ASP A 122 3.19 -4.02 11.55
C ASP A 122 2.47 -2.97 10.71
N ILE A 123 1.20 -3.25 10.41
CA ILE A 123 0.32 -2.41 9.60
C ILE A 123 -0.83 -1.95 10.48
N SER A 124 -1.15 -0.67 10.40
CA SER A 124 -2.28 -0.06 11.10
C SER A 124 -2.95 0.97 10.19
N VAL A 125 -4.15 0.64 9.74
CA VAL A 125 -4.91 1.37 8.73
C VAL A 125 -6.31 1.68 9.26
N GLN A 126 -6.72 2.95 9.16
CA GLN A 126 -8.08 3.39 9.42
C GLN A 126 -8.92 3.25 8.15
N LEU A 127 -9.99 2.47 8.23
CA LEU A 127 -10.98 2.31 7.17
C LEU A 127 -11.89 3.53 7.02
N PRO A 128 -12.42 3.78 5.81
CA PRO A 128 -13.31 4.90 5.51
C PRO A 128 -14.73 4.84 6.15
N GLY A 129 -14.96 3.99 7.16
CA GLY A 129 -16.22 3.86 7.87
C GLY A 129 -17.11 2.71 7.39
N ASP A 130 -18.42 2.93 7.40
CA ASP A 130 -19.50 1.92 7.30
C ASP A 130 -19.82 1.40 5.88
N LEU A 131 -19.04 1.75 4.87
CA LEU A 131 -19.29 1.36 3.47
C LEU A 131 -18.48 0.17 2.99
N LEU A 132 -17.49 -0.26 3.77
CA LEU A 132 -16.65 -1.41 3.47
C LEU A 132 -16.74 -2.41 4.61
N ASP A 133 -17.26 -3.59 4.28
CA ASP A 133 -17.17 -4.75 5.17
C ASP A 133 -15.91 -5.52 4.78
N VAL A 134 -15.01 -5.76 5.73
CA VAL A 134 -13.79 -6.54 5.47
C VAL A 134 -14.17 -8.02 5.39
N ASN A 135 -13.96 -8.62 4.22
CA ASN A 135 -14.16 -10.05 4.00
C ASN A 135 -12.94 -10.84 4.50
N ASP A 136 -11.75 -10.38 4.13
CA ASP A 136 -10.49 -11.05 4.46
C ASP A 136 -9.31 -10.06 4.45
N VAL A 137 -8.29 -10.38 5.22
CA VAL A 137 -6.99 -9.71 5.19
C VAL A 137 -5.93 -10.81 5.23
N THR A 138 -5.19 -10.95 4.14
CA THR A 138 -4.36 -12.14 3.92
C THR A 138 -3.01 -11.80 3.28
N VAL A 139 -2.03 -12.66 3.54
CA VAL A 139 -0.73 -12.65 2.83
C VAL A 139 -0.76 -13.58 1.61
N ASP A 140 -1.83 -14.33 1.40
CA ASP A 140 -1.94 -15.20 0.22
C ASP A 140 -1.97 -14.35 -1.07
N GLY A 141 -1.18 -14.78 -2.06
CA GLY A 141 -0.99 -14.03 -3.30
C GLY A 141 0.00 -12.85 -3.20
N THR A 142 0.65 -12.67 -2.05
CA THR A 142 1.66 -11.63 -1.81
C THR A 142 3.08 -12.25 -1.75
N VAL A 143 4.11 -11.41 -1.70
CA VAL A 143 5.49 -11.88 -1.50
C VAL A 143 5.65 -12.53 -0.11
N ALA A 144 4.96 -12.02 0.91
CA ALA A 144 4.99 -12.57 2.27
C ALA A 144 4.36 -13.97 2.32
N GLY A 145 3.21 -14.20 1.67
CA GLY A 145 2.61 -15.53 1.59
C GLY A 145 3.42 -16.52 0.74
N THR A 146 4.05 -16.04 -0.34
CA THR A 146 4.92 -16.88 -1.20
C THR A 146 6.15 -17.37 -0.44
N LEU A 147 6.73 -16.50 0.38
CA LEU A 147 7.84 -16.85 1.26
C LEU A 147 7.35 -17.71 2.44
N GLY A 148 6.09 -17.57 2.83
CA GLY A 148 5.50 -18.37 3.89
C GLY A 148 5.71 -17.73 5.26
N ALA A 149 5.27 -16.48 5.39
CA ALA A 149 5.23 -15.78 6.67
C ALA A 149 4.69 -16.68 7.79
N GLU A 150 5.47 -16.85 8.85
CA GLU A 150 5.21 -17.84 9.89
C GLU A 150 4.24 -17.35 10.97
N GLN A 151 4.16 -16.04 11.17
CA GLN A 151 3.18 -15.42 12.04
C GLN A 151 2.41 -14.36 11.26
N VAL A 152 1.08 -14.49 11.27
CA VAL A 152 0.15 -13.52 10.68
C VAL A 152 -0.94 -13.31 11.72
N LEU A 153 -0.88 -12.18 12.43
CA LEU A 153 -1.92 -11.75 13.36
C LEU A 153 -2.66 -10.61 12.70
N VAL A 154 -3.97 -10.74 12.55
CA VAL A 154 -4.84 -9.71 11.98
C VAL A 154 -5.93 -9.42 12.98
N ASP A 155 -6.20 -8.13 13.19
CA ASP A 155 -7.40 -7.68 13.88
C ASP A 155 -8.14 -6.65 13.01
N VAL A 156 -9.47 -6.76 13.04
CA VAL A 156 -10.35 -5.91 12.23
C VAL A 156 -11.40 -5.30 13.13
N GLY A 157 -11.41 -3.97 13.16
CA GLY A 157 -12.43 -3.20 13.87
C GLY A 157 -13.81 -3.40 13.28
N ASP A 158 -14.83 -3.29 14.11
CA ASP A 158 -16.21 -3.23 13.63
C ASP A 158 -16.47 -1.96 12.81
N THR A 159 -17.63 -1.85 12.18
CA THR A 159 -17.99 -0.68 11.36
C THR A 159 -18.06 0.64 12.14
N ALA A 160 -18.09 0.60 13.48
CA ALA A 160 -18.08 1.80 14.32
C ALA A 160 -16.66 2.30 14.64
N THR A 161 -15.68 1.39 14.70
CA THR A 161 -14.26 1.69 14.98
C THR A 161 -13.41 1.74 13.72
N GLY A 162 -13.71 0.88 12.75
CA GLY A 162 -13.26 0.92 11.36
C GLY A 162 -11.76 0.87 11.17
N TYR A 163 -11.07 -0.17 11.62
CA TYR A 163 -9.62 -0.31 11.41
C TYR A 163 -9.25 -1.70 10.90
N ILE A 164 -8.07 -1.80 10.32
CA ILE A 164 -7.36 -3.06 10.10
C ILE A 164 -5.97 -2.91 10.73
N THR A 165 -5.61 -3.84 11.60
CA THR A 165 -4.23 -4.00 12.06
C THR A 165 -3.72 -5.38 11.65
N ALA A 166 -2.46 -5.47 11.27
CA ALA A 166 -1.83 -6.72 10.92
C ALA A 166 -0.37 -6.73 11.37
N GLN A 167 0.06 -7.80 12.04
CA GLN A 167 1.43 -8.01 12.51
C GLN A 167 1.97 -9.28 11.87
N ILE A 168 2.94 -9.12 10.98
CA ILE A 168 3.49 -10.20 10.17
C ILE A 168 4.96 -10.41 10.55
N VAL A 169 5.32 -11.65 10.89
CA VAL A 169 6.72 -12.06 11.10
C VAL A 169 7.06 -13.15 10.09
N MET A 170 8.16 -12.95 9.37
CA MET A 170 8.58 -13.88 8.32
C MET A 170 9.15 -15.17 8.87
N ASP A 171 9.84 -15.12 10.00
CA ASP A 171 10.50 -16.25 10.65
C ASP A 171 10.33 -16.13 12.18
N ALA A 172 9.34 -16.81 12.73
CA ALA A 172 8.97 -16.74 14.14
C ALA A 172 9.28 -18.04 14.91
N GLY A 173 9.54 -19.13 14.19
CA GLY A 173 9.62 -20.49 14.71
C GLY A 173 10.92 -21.22 14.36
N PRO A 174 11.35 -22.20 15.17
CA PRO A 174 12.45 -23.07 14.79
C PRO A 174 12.10 -23.97 13.58
N PRO A 175 13.05 -24.19 12.64
CA PRO A 175 14.39 -23.62 12.61
C PRO A 175 14.40 -22.20 12.01
N PHE A 176 14.98 -21.24 12.74
CA PHE A 176 15.19 -19.87 12.25
C PHE A 176 16.10 -19.89 11.03
N ALA A 177 15.50 -19.89 9.84
CA ALA A 177 16.17 -19.95 8.55
C ALA A 177 16.60 -18.57 8.05
N GLY A 178 16.22 -17.50 8.76
CA GLY A 178 16.47 -16.11 8.38
C GLY A 178 15.60 -15.71 7.21
N GLN A 179 14.32 -16.09 7.23
CA GLN A 179 13.41 -15.74 6.16
C GLN A 179 13.02 -14.26 6.24
N GLU A 180 13.18 -13.55 5.13
CA GLU A 180 12.97 -12.10 5.03
C GLU A 180 12.24 -11.77 3.73
N ILE A 181 11.49 -10.66 3.71
CA ILE A 181 11.01 -10.06 2.46
C ILE A 181 12.23 -9.47 1.73
N PRO A 182 12.49 -9.84 0.47
CA PRO A 182 13.63 -9.34 -0.27
C PRO A 182 13.43 -7.88 -0.69
N VAL A 183 14.55 -7.22 -1.01
CA VAL A 183 14.56 -5.91 -1.68
C VAL A 183 13.71 -5.93 -2.95
N GLY A 184 12.93 -4.86 -3.15
CA GLY A 184 12.13 -4.65 -4.34
C GLY A 184 11.20 -3.45 -4.22
N ASP A 185 10.62 -3.08 -5.36
CA ASP A 185 9.70 -1.95 -5.48
C ASP A 185 8.28 -2.46 -5.72
N ASP A 186 7.30 -1.78 -5.11
CA ASP A 186 5.85 -2.05 -5.25
C ASP A 186 5.48 -3.53 -5.13
N GLN A 187 6.11 -4.24 -4.19
CA GLN A 187 5.79 -5.63 -3.91
C GLN A 187 4.51 -5.71 -3.08
N PRO A 188 3.48 -6.47 -3.51
CA PRO A 188 2.34 -6.71 -2.64
C PRO A 188 2.81 -7.54 -1.44
N ILE A 189 2.57 -7.05 -0.23
CA ILE A 189 2.92 -7.72 1.04
C ILE A 189 1.70 -8.16 1.84
N LEU A 190 0.57 -7.47 1.69
CA LEU A 190 -0.72 -7.81 2.31
C LEU A 190 -1.85 -7.53 1.31
N LEU A 191 -2.92 -8.30 1.37
CA LEU A 191 -4.10 -8.12 0.53
C LEU A 191 -5.31 -7.87 1.41
N PHE A 192 -6.07 -6.82 1.08
CA PHE A 192 -7.34 -6.50 1.71
C PHE A 192 -8.48 -6.84 0.75
N ASP A 193 -9.43 -7.65 1.19
CA ASP A 193 -10.64 -7.94 0.44
C ASP A 193 -11.86 -7.37 1.17
N PHE A 194 -12.65 -6.58 0.45
CA PHE A 194 -13.85 -5.94 0.98
C PHE A 194 -15.11 -6.36 0.24
N ALA A 195 -16.25 -6.33 0.92
CA ALA A 195 -17.55 -6.15 0.31
C ALA A 195 -17.94 -4.67 0.40
N VAL A 196 -18.54 -4.14 -0.67
CA VAL A 196 -18.96 -2.75 -0.77
C VAL A 196 -20.44 -2.64 -0.45
N ALA A 197 -20.82 -1.71 0.44
CA ALA A 197 -22.21 -1.46 0.78
C ALA A 197 -23.06 -1.17 -0.48
N ALA A 198 -24.32 -1.60 -0.49
CA ALA A 198 -25.21 -1.39 -1.62
C ALA A 198 -25.79 0.04 -1.71
N THR A 199 -25.79 0.77 -0.60
CA THR A 199 -26.36 2.10 -0.44
C THR A 199 -25.62 2.83 0.69
N GLY A 200 -25.85 4.14 0.84
CA GLY A 200 -25.30 4.92 1.96
C GLY A 200 -24.22 5.93 1.54
N PHE A 201 -24.00 6.06 0.24
CA PHE A 201 -23.13 7.05 -0.38
C PHE A 201 -23.86 7.71 -1.55
N VAL A 202 -23.29 8.81 -2.03
CA VAL A 202 -23.68 9.43 -3.30
C VAL A 202 -22.77 8.95 -4.42
N ASP A 203 -23.29 8.83 -5.64
CA ASP A 203 -22.49 8.42 -6.80
C ASP A 203 -21.26 9.31 -7.00
N GLY A 204 -20.07 8.69 -7.06
CA GLY A 204 -18.78 9.37 -7.15
C GLY A 204 -18.23 9.89 -5.81
N GLU A 205 -18.86 9.55 -4.68
CA GLU A 205 -18.31 9.87 -3.35
C GLU A 205 -16.94 9.21 -3.17
N THR A 206 -15.99 9.97 -2.61
CA THR A 206 -14.65 9.47 -2.29
C THR A 206 -14.47 9.43 -0.79
N ARG A 207 -13.88 8.35 -0.27
CA ARG A 207 -13.43 8.28 1.13
C ARG A 207 -11.97 7.85 1.21
N GLU A 208 -11.28 8.39 2.20
CA GLU A 208 -9.86 8.12 2.42
C GLU A 208 -9.67 6.87 3.28
N LEU A 209 -8.61 6.13 2.97
CA LEU A 209 -8.09 5.03 3.74
C LEU A 209 -6.64 5.36 4.07
N ASN A 210 -6.40 5.60 5.37
CA ASN A 210 -5.19 6.25 5.85
C ASN A 210 -4.44 5.34 6.83
N PHE A 211 -3.11 5.36 6.74
CA PHE A 211 -2.26 4.80 7.78
C PHE A 211 -2.36 5.66 9.03
N VAL A 212 -2.71 5.05 10.16
CA VAL A 212 -2.85 5.72 11.45
C VAL A 212 -2.26 4.82 12.52
N ASP A 213 -1.33 5.34 13.29
CA ASP A 213 -0.68 4.63 14.39
C ASP A 213 -1.60 4.52 15.61
N GLY A 214 -1.38 3.50 16.45
CA GLY A 214 -2.11 3.26 17.68
C GLY A 214 -3.55 2.76 17.50
N LEU A 215 -3.88 2.07 16.39
CA LEU A 215 -5.22 1.49 16.20
C LEU A 215 -5.36 0.11 16.85
N GLY A 216 -6.62 -0.28 17.04
CA GLY A 216 -6.98 -1.57 17.63
C GLY A 216 -6.73 -1.67 19.14
N PRO A 217 -7.11 -2.81 19.75
CA PRO A 217 -6.95 -3.05 21.17
C PRO A 217 -5.47 -3.11 21.60
N ASP A 218 -4.59 -3.50 20.68
CA ASP A 218 -3.15 -3.63 20.91
C ASP A 218 -2.36 -2.35 20.59
N LEU A 219 -3.04 -1.28 20.14
CA LEU A 219 -2.44 0.01 19.78
C LEU A 219 -1.28 -0.16 18.79
N VAL A 220 -1.56 -0.82 17.67
CA VAL A 220 -0.56 -1.16 16.64
C VAL A 220 -0.13 0.10 15.90
N ASP A 221 1.18 0.31 15.80
CA ASP A 221 1.80 1.37 15.01
C ASP A 221 2.25 0.82 13.65
N ASN A 222 2.38 1.68 12.64
CA ASN A 222 2.96 1.30 11.35
C ASN A 222 4.48 1.19 11.47
N LEU A 223 5.00 -0.03 11.46
CA LEU A 223 6.43 -0.30 11.67
C LEU A 223 6.94 -1.35 10.68
N VAL A 224 8.21 -1.22 10.32
CA VAL A 224 8.96 -2.21 9.54
C VAL A 224 10.20 -2.58 10.33
N ILE A 225 10.47 -3.89 10.45
CA ILE A 225 11.57 -4.42 11.26
C ILE A 225 12.72 -4.85 10.36
N LEU A 226 13.89 -4.25 10.58
CA LEU A 226 15.17 -4.63 9.98
C LEU A 226 16.16 -4.95 11.08
N ASP A 227 16.85 -6.09 10.99
CA ASP A 227 17.88 -6.51 11.96
C ASP A 227 17.43 -6.35 13.43
N GLY A 228 16.17 -6.70 13.73
CA GLY A 228 15.55 -6.57 15.06
C GLY A 228 15.23 -5.15 15.52
N THR A 229 15.38 -4.13 14.67
CA THR A 229 15.04 -2.73 14.97
C THR A 229 13.80 -2.31 14.20
N ALA A 230 12.86 -1.66 14.89
CA ALA A 230 11.64 -1.13 14.28
C ALA A 230 11.84 0.30 13.72
N TYR A 231 11.35 0.53 12.51
CA TYR A 231 11.41 1.79 11.79
C TYR A 231 10.01 2.20 11.33
N ALA A 232 9.68 3.49 11.45
CA ALA A 232 8.49 4.04 10.83
C ALA A 232 8.70 4.17 9.31
N PRO A 233 7.91 3.51 8.46
CA PRO A 233 8.04 3.62 7.01
C PRO A 233 7.43 4.94 6.50
N GLY A 234 7.84 5.36 5.30
CA GLY A 234 7.09 6.35 4.54
C GLY A 234 5.74 5.75 4.12
N VAL A 235 4.63 6.43 4.38
CA VAL A 235 3.29 5.92 4.08
C VAL A 235 2.55 6.78 3.05
N VAL A 236 1.85 6.13 2.14
CA VAL A 236 0.95 6.77 1.16
C VAL A 236 -0.40 6.06 1.21
N GLY A 237 -1.41 6.71 1.79
CA GLY A 237 -2.79 6.20 1.83
C GLY A 237 -3.47 6.22 0.46
N ALA A 238 -4.71 5.76 0.42
CA ALA A 238 -5.51 5.67 -0.80
C ALA A 238 -6.85 6.38 -0.66
N THR A 239 -7.44 6.72 -1.80
CA THR A 239 -8.83 7.14 -1.93
C THR A 239 -9.65 6.02 -2.57
N ILE A 240 -10.81 5.73 -1.98
CA ILE A 240 -11.79 4.80 -2.54
C ILE A 240 -12.95 5.62 -3.08
N THR A 241 -13.22 5.48 -4.38
CA THR A 241 -14.37 6.09 -5.04
C THR A 241 -15.52 5.10 -5.07
N PHE A 242 -16.71 5.50 -4.62
CA PHE A 242 -17.91 4.67 -4.58
C PHE A 242 -18.86 5.06 -5.71
N LEU A 243 -19.24 4.07 -6.53
CA LEU A 243 -20.17 4.27 -7.64
C LEU A 243 -21.50 3.55 -7.38
N GLU A 244 -22.61 4.22 -7.68
CA GLU A 244 -23.93 3.58 -7.66
C GLU A 244 -24.05 2.59 -8.83
N GLN A 245 -25.00 1.64 -8.72
CA GLN A 245 -25.29 0.75 -9.82
C GLN A 245 -26.45 1.23 -10.69
N PRO A 246 -26.34 1.10 -12.03
CA PRO A 246 -27.49 1.27 -12.89
C PRO A 246 -28.49 0.11 -12.68
N ILE A 247 -29.76 0.42 -12.88
CA ILE A 247 -30.84 -0.57 -12.89
C ILE A 247 -31.17 -0.91 -14.34
N PHE A 248 -31.05 -2.18 -14.72
CA PHE A 248 -31.23 -2.63 -16.10
C PHE A 248 -31.81 -4.05 -16.17
N VAL A 249 -32.18 -4.49 -17.38
CA VAL A 249 -32.54 -5.89 -17.67
C VAL A 249 -31.44 -6.48 -18.56
N ARG A 250 -30.72 -7.49 -18.07
CA ARG A 250 -29.72 -8.22 -18.86
C ARG A 250 -30.39 -8.92 -20.03
N GLY A 251 -29.85 -8.70 -21.22
CA GLY A 251 -30.42 -9.13 -22.49
C GLY A 251 -31.31 -8.09 -23.19
N ASP A 252 -31.66 -6.96 -22.58
CA ASP A 252 -32.37 -5.84 -23.21
C ASP A 252 -31.37 -4.85 -23.84
N CYS A 253 -30.61 -5.35 -24.82
CA CYS A 253 -29.46 -4.64 -25.40
C CYS A 253 -29.89 -3.41 -26.22
N ASN A 254 -31.09 -3.42 -26.79
CA ASN A 254 -31.64 -2.27 -27.52
C ASN A 254 -32.46 -1.31 -26.62
N PHE A 255 -32.60 -1.63 -25.33
CA PHE A 255 -33.28 -0.85 -24.29
C PHE A 255 -34.77 -0.59 -24.56
N ASP A 256 -35.46 -1.56 -25.16
CA ASP A 256 -36.90 -1.51 -25.45
C ASP A 256 -37.78 -2.20 -24.40
N SER A 257 -37.17 -2.65 -23.29
CA SER A 257 -37.79 -3.39 -22.18
C SER A 257 -38.24 -4.81 -22.54
N THR A 258 -37.86 -5.35 -23.70
CA THR A 258 -38.23 -6.70 -24.13
C THR A 258 -37.04 -7.53 -24.58
N VAL A 259 -36.66 -8.54 -23.79
CA VAL A 259 -35.54 -9.44 -24.10
C VAL A 259 -35.90 -10.44 -25.21
N ASN A 260 -35.41 -10.25 -26.43
CA ASN A 260 -35.74 -11.06 -27.60
C ASN A 260 -34.64 -11.07 -28.69
N LEU A 261 -34.95 -11.57 -29.89
CA LEU A 261 -33.99 -11.64 -31.01
C LEU A 261 -33.52 -10.26 -31.52
N ALA A 262 -34.36 -9.23 -31.36
CA ALA A 262 -34.01 -7.87 -31.75
C ALA A 262 -32.78 -7.34 -31.01
N ASP A 263 -32.59 -7.73 -29.75
CA ASP A 263 -31.43 -7.39 -28.93
C ASP A 263 -30.14 -8.00 -29.48
N VAL A 264 -30.20 -9.27 -29.89
CA VAL A 264 -29.05 -9.95 -30.54
C VAL A 264 -28.68 -9.23 -31.83
N ILE A 265 -29.67 -8.87 -32.65
CA ILE A 265 -29.43 -8.15 -33.91
C ILE A 265 -28.81 -6.78 -33.62
N PHE A 266 -29.31 -6.08 -32.60
CA PHE A 266 -28.78 -4.78 -32.18
C PHE A 266 -27.31 -4.91 -31.73
N GLY A 267 -27.01 -5.86 -30.84
CA GLY A 267 -25.63 -6.11 -30.37
C GLY A 267 -24.66 -6.50 -31.49
N LEU A 268 -25.06 -7.38 -32.41
CA LEU A 268 -24.24 -7.72 -33.58
C LEU A 268 -24.02 -6.52 -34.52
N THR A 269 -25.03 -5.66 -34.67
CA THR A 269 -24.94 -4.46 -35.49
C THR A 269 -23.97 -3.45 -34.87
N TYR A 270 -24.03 -3.27 -33.55
CA TYR A 270 -23.06 -2.47 -32.80
C TYR A 270 -21.63 -3.01 -32.97
N LEU A 271 -21.42 -4.32 -32.74
CA LEU A 271 -20.09 -4.94 -32.78
C LEU A 271 -19.43 -4.93 -34.16
N PHE A 272 -20.22 -5.15 -35.24
CA PHE A 272 -19.65 -5.47 -36.56
C PHE A 272 -20.10 -4.58 -37.71
N ALA A 273 -21.13 -3.76 -37.52
CA ALA A 273 -21.73 -2.96 -38.60
C ALA A 273 -21.73 -1.46 -38.33
N GLY A 274 -21.03 -0.99 -37.29
CA GLY A 274 -21.00 0.43 -36.93
C GLY A 274 -22.35 0.95 -36.44
N GLY A 275 -23.12 0.07 -35.77
CA GLY A 275 -24.41 0.41 -35.17
C GLY A 275 -24.30 1.45 -34.05
N VAL A 276 -25.47 1.87 -33.56
CA VAL A 276 -25.56 2.78 -32.41
C VAL A 276 -24.98 2.10 -31.16
N VAL A 277 -24.28 2.86 -30.34
CA VAL A 277 -23.76 2.38 -29.05
C VAL A 277 -24.93 2.05 -28.12
N PRO A 278 -24.96 0.87 -27.48
CA PRO A 278 -25.99 0.53 -26.50
C PRO A 278 -26.10 1.57 -25.38
N GLN A 279 -27.32 1.86 -24.93
CA GLN A 279 -27.55 2.75 -23.79
C GLN A 279 -27.01 2.14 -22.49
N CYS A 280 -27.11 0.82 -22.36
CA CYS A 280 -26.56 0.08 -21.22
C CYS A 280 -25.71 -1.07 -21.72
N MET A 281 -24.39 -0.95 -21.57
CA MET A 281 -23.46 -1.99 -21.99
C MET A 281 -23.65 -3.27 -21.15
N LYS A 282 -24.00 -3.13 -19.86
CA LYS A 282 -24.36 -4.28 -19.01
C LYS A 282 -25.56 -5.06 -19.52
N ALA A 283 -26.52 -4.40 -20.18
CA ALA A 283 -27.66 -5.10 -20.76
C ALA A 283 -27.26 -5.95 -21.98
N CYS A 284 -26.20 -5.57 -22.69
CA CYS A 284 -25.67 -6.31 -23.85
C CYS A 284 -24.67 -7.41 -23.48
N ASP A 285 -24.02 -7.32 -22.32
CA ASP A 285 -23.18 -8.38 -21.76
C ASP A 285 -24.08 -9.51 -21.22
N THR A 286 -24.45 -10.41 -22.12
CA THR A 286 -25.52 -11.37 -21.88
C THR A 286 -25.03 -12.59 -21.10
N ASN A 287 -23.73 -12.83 -21.09
CA ASN A 287 -23.10 -13.92 -20.33
C ASN A 287 -22.37 -13.43 -19.07
N ASP A 288 -22.44 -12.13 -18.77
CA ASP A 288 -21.98 -11.51 -17.53
C ASP A 288 -20.48 -11.68 -17.29
N THR A 289 -19.71 -11.39 -18.34
CA THR A 289 -18.24 -11.55 -18.32
C THR A 289 -17.48 -10.25 -18.08
N GLY A 290 -18.19 -9.12 -17.93
CA GLY A 290 -17.64 -7.78 -17.88
C GLY A 290 -17.12 -7.27 -19.23
N SER A 291 -17.59 -7.84 -20.35
CA SER A 291 -17.11 -7.50 -21.70
C SER A 291 -18.10 -7.85 -22.80
N VAL A 292 -18.63 -6.85 -23.50
CA VAL A 292 -19.55 -7.05 -24.64
C VAL A 292 -18.79 -7.46 -25.91
N ASN A 293 -19.03 -8.68 -26.41
CA ASN A 293 -18.41 -9.25 -27.60
C ASN A 293 -19.31 -10.29 -28.31
N LEU A 294 -18.76 -11.05 -29.28
CA LEU A 294 -19.54 -12.04 -30.05
C LEU A 294 -20.05 -13.21 -29.18
N ALA A 295 -19.31 -13.58 -28.12
CA ALA A 295 -19.69 -14.65 -27.22
C ALA A 295 -21.03 -14.36 -26.53
N ASP A 296 -21.32 -13.10 -26.20
CA ASP A 296 -22.61 -12.67 -25.66
C ASP A 296 -23.76 -12.99 -26.60
N MET A 297 -23.59 -12.64 -27.87
CA MET A 297 -24.62 -12.83 -28.89
C MET A 297 -24.87 -14.31 -29.15
N ILE A 298 -23.81 -15.14 -29.15
CA ILE A 298 -23.94 -16.60 -29.26
C ILE A 298 -24.63 -17.17 -28.01
N TYR A 299 -24.23 -16.72 -26.82
CA TYR A 299 -24.83 -17.13 -25.55
C TYR A 299 -26.33 -16.82 -25.55
N PHE A 300 -26.71 -15.60 -25.93
CA PHE A 300 -28.10 -15.16 -26.03
C PHE A 300 -28.90 -16.02 -27.02
N LEU A 301 -28.38 -16.26 -28.24
CA LEU A 301 -29.04 -17.12 -29.22
C LEU A 301 -29.24 -18.55 -28.71
N ASN A 302 -28.26 -19.10 -27.98
CA ASN A 302 -28.40 -20.41 -27.36
C ASN A 302 -29.51 -20.41 -26.31
N THR A 303 -29.61 -19.36 -25.49
CA THR A 303 -30.69 -19.23 -24.50
C THR A 303 -32.06 -19.14 -25.16
N LEU A 304 -32.19 -18.46 -26.30
CA LEU A 304 -33.45 -18.30 -27.02
C LEU A 304 -33.91 -19.56 -27.75
N PHE A 305 -32.98 -20.30 -28.36
CA PHE A 305 -33.34 -21.33 -29.36
C PHE A 305 -32.84 -22.74 -29.07
N VAL A 306 -31.91 -22.93 -28.13
CA VAL A 306 -31.34 -24.24 -27.82
C VAL A 306 -31.90 -24.72 -26.47
N PRO A 307 -32.81 -25.73 -26.47
CA PRO A 307 -33.37 -26.25 -25.23
C PRO A 307 -32.28 -26.81 -24.31
N GLY A 308 -32.33 -26.43 -23.02
CA GLY A 308 -31.36 -26.87 -22.02
C GLY A 308 -30.11 -25.99 -21.89
N SER A 309 -29.99 -24.92 -22.68
CA SER A 309 -28.94 -23.91 -22.48
C SER A 309 -29.11 -23.20 -21.14
N PRO A 310 -28.01 -22.75 -20.50
CA PRO A 310 -28.08 -21.90 -19.31
C PRO A 310 -28.92 -20.63 -19.56
N PRO A 311 -29.73 -20.18 -18.58
CA PRO A 311 -30.46 -18.93 -18.72
C PRO A 311 -29.53 -17.71 -18.71
N ILE A 312 -30.01 -16.56 -19.18
CA ILE A 312 -29.31 -15.28 -19.00
C ILE A 312 -29.13 -15.03 -17.49
N PRO A 313 -27.91 -14.69 -17.01
CA PRO A 313 -27.69 -14.31 -15.62
C PRO A 313 -28.56 -13.10 -15.22
N PRO A 314 -28.95 -12.95 -13.95
CA PRO A 314 -29.67 -11.78 -13.48
C PRO A 314 -28.88 -10.47 -13.74
N PRO A 315 -29.56 -9.31 -13.78
CA PRO A 315 -31.00 -9.09 -13.58
C PRO A 315 -31.84 -9.42 -14.84
N THR A 316 -32.80 -10.35 -14.75
CA THR A 316 -33.67 -10.72 -15.88
C THR A 316 -35.16 -10.51 -15.57
N GLY A 317 -35.94 -10.11 -16.57
CA GLY A 317 -37.42 -10.00 -16.49
C GLY A 317 -37.91 -8.74 -15.77
N THR A 318 -37.30 -8.37 -14.66
CA THR A 318 -37.48 -7.07 -13.99
C THR A 318 -36.15 -6.37 -13.87
N ALA A 319 -36.14 -5.06 -14.11
CA ALA A 319 -34.93 -4.28 -14.01
C ALA A 319 -34.39 -4.32 -12.56
N GLY A 320 -33.08 -4.53 -12.41
CA GLY A 320 -32.43 -4.62 -11.11
C GLY A 320 -30.95 -4.23 -11.17
N PRO A 321 -30.28 -4.15 -10.01
CA PRO A 321 -28.83 -4.04 -9.94
C PRO A 321 -28.18 -5.33 -10.47
N ASP A 322 -26.94 -5.19 -10.94
CA ASP A 322 -26.02 -6.25 -11.27
C ASP A 322 -25.58 -7.01 -9.99
N PRO A 323 -25.83 -8.32 -9.87
CA PRO A 323 -25.34 -9.11 -8.73
C PRO A 323 -23.84 -9.38 -8.76
N THR A 324 -23.18 -9.20 -9.90
CA THR A 324 -21.73 -9.39 -10.09
C THR A 324 -21.14 -8.13 -10.72
N PRO A 325 -21.04 -7.04 -9.95
CA PRO A 325 -20.88 -5.71 -10.49
C PRO A 325 -19.50 -5.53 -11.13
N ASP A 326 -19.49 -5.15 -12.40
CA ASP A 326 -18.28 -4.73 -13.12
C ASP A 326 -18.34 -3.25 -13.56
N SER A 327 -17.27 -2.80 -14.22
CA SER A 327 -17.09 -1.42 -14.70
C SER A 327 -17.82 -1.07 -16.02
N LEU A 328 -18.63 -1.97 -16.59
CA LEU A 328 -19.38 -1.65 -17.82
C LEU A 328 -20.42 -0.55 -17.55
N PRO A 329 -20.49 0.49 -18.41
CA PRO A 329 -21.36 1.64 -18.16
C PRO A 329 -22.81 1.38 -18.59
N CYS A 330 -23.74 2.09 -17.95
CA CYS A 330 -25.08 2.37 -18.46
C CYS A 330 -25.36 3.87 -18.34
N ALA A 331 -25.98 4.44 -19.37
CA ALA A 331 -26.20 5.87 -19.54
C ALA A 331 -27.64 6.32 -19.22
#